data_AF-A0A3R6ECK8-F1
#
_entry.id   AF-A0A3R6ECK8-F1
#
_cell.length_a   1.000
_cell.length_b   1.000
_cell.length_c   1.000
_cell.angle_alpha   90.00
_cell.angle_beta   90.00
_cell.angle_gamma   90.00
#
_symmetry.space_group_name_H-M   'P 1'
#
loop_
_entity.id
_entity.type
_entity.pdbx_description
1 polymer ?
#
loop_
_entity_poly.entity_id
_entity_poly.type
_entity_poly.pdbx_seq_one_letter_code
_entity_poly.pdbx_strand_id
1 'polypeptide(L)'
;MWEQNTDVVMVDTGNSYEGLCEYVGGKYISYTDEHPITMNPFAIKREELNIEKIGFLKNLVMLIWKGTQGEVTKTEDRLIEQVITEYFDEYFMKKQIENLSFNTFYEYSKVRIPQIIKENNLAGIDLASYNYLLKDFYKGGSHELTLNENLDTKLFDETFIVFEIDSIKGAPVKAA
;
A
#
# COMPACT_ATOMS: atom_id res chain seq x y z
N MET A 1 30.24 4.26 -19.77
CA MET A 1 29.53 3.52 -18.69
C MET A 1 28.00 3.60 -18.85
N TRP A 2 27.48 4.23 -19.91
CA TRP A 2 26.05 4.33 -20.29
C TRP A 2 25.67 3.41 -21.47
N GLU A 3 26.50 2.43 -21.78
CA GLU A 3 26.37 1.57 -22.98
C GLU A 3 25.97 0.13 -22.66
N GLN A 4 25.62 -0.17 -21.42
CA GLN A 4 25.10 -1.49 -21.05
C GLN A 4 23.64 -1.29 -20.69
N ASN A 5 22.74 -1.72 -21.57
CA ASN A 5 21.28 -1.76 -21.46
C ASN A 5 20.79 -2.13 -20.03
N THR A 6 20.83 -1.18 -19.09
CA THR A 6 20.67 -1.37 -17.65
C THR A 6 19.72 -0.31 -17.16
N ASP A 7 18.67 -0.75 -16.47
CA ASP A 7 17.72 0.15 -15.84
C ASP A 7 18.37 0.78 -14.59
N VAL A 8 18.38 2.11 -14.54
CA VAL A 8 18.94 2.88 -13.42
C VAL A 8 17.79 3.49 -12.63
N VAL A 9 17.69 3.10 -11.35
CA VAL A 9 16.82 3.76 -10.38
C VAL A 9 17.70 4.49 -9.37
N MET A 10 17.53 5.81 -9.28
CA MET A 10 18.27 6.68 -8.39
C MET A 10 17.32 7.34 -7.38
N VAL A 11 17.77 7.48 -6.13
CA VAL A 11 17.08 8.25 -5.10
C VAL A 11 17.88 9.54 -4.88
N ASP A 12 17.25 10.67 -5.13
CA ASP A 12 17.84 12.01 -5.01
C ASP A 12 17.31 12.71 -3.76
N THR A 13 18.21 13.39 -3.07
CA THR A 13 17.91 14.20 -1.90
C THR A 13 18.52 15.58 -2.13
N GLY A 14 17.79 16.49 -2.77
CA GLY A 14 18.25 17.86 -3.02
C GLY A 14 18.28 18.29 -4.48
N ASN A 15 17.41 17.72 -5.33
CA ASN A 15 17.27 18.07 -6.75
C ASN A 15 18.59 18.05 -7.55
N SER A 16 19.58 17.29 -7.10
CA SER A 16 20.93 17.30 -7.68
C SER A 16 21.00 16.56 -9.01
N TYR A 17 20.01 15.71 -9.29
CA TYR A 17 19.99 14.86 -10.48
C TYR A 17 18.88 15.21 -11.47
N GLU A 18 18.10 16.27 -11.24
CA GLU A 18 17.04 16.75 -12.14
C GLU A 18 17.59 17.04 -13.54
N GLY A 19 18.63 17.88 -13.64
CA GLY A 19 19.23 18.25 -14.94
C GLY A 19 19.91 17.08 -15.65
N LEU A 20 20.44 16.09 -14.92
CA LEU A 20 20.98 14.87 -15.52
C LEU A 20 19.85 13.98 -16.05
N CYS A 21 18.77 13.84 -15.27
CA CYS A 21 17.60 13.06 -15.64
C CYS A 21 16.93 13.60 -16.90
N GLU A 22 16.77 14.92 -17.02
CA GLU A 22 16.26 15.55 -18.24
C GLU A 22 17.20 15.34 -19.43
N TYR A 23 18.51 15.53 -19.25
CA TYR A 23 19.49 15.40 -20.33
C TYR A 23 19.49 14.02 -21.00
N VAL A 24 19.24 12.97 -20.21
CA VAL A 24 19.26 11.57 -20.66
C VAL A 24 17.87 11.05 -21.04
N GLY A 25 16.85 11.92 -21.02
CA GLY A 25 15.46 11.57 -21.31
C GLY A 25 14.83 10.64 -20.27
N GLY A 26 15.36 10.62 -19.05
CA GLY A 26 14.81 9.86 -17.94
C GLY A 26 13.58 10.52 -17.30
N LYS A 27 12.93 9.81 -16.39
CA LYS A 27 11.75 10.30 -15.65
C LYS A 27 12.12 10.73 -14.24
N TYR A 28 11.99 12.03 -13.99
CA TYR A 28 12.16 12.62 -12.66
C TYR A 28 10.82 12.61 -11.92
N ILE A 29 10.79 12.02 -10.74
CA ILE A 29 9.58 11.86 -9.93
C ILE A 29 9.80 12.63 -8.64
N SER A 30 9.13 13.77 -8.51
CA SER A 30 9.11 14.49 -7.25
C SER A 30 7.98 13.97 -6.36
N TYR A 31 8.33 13.52 -5.16
CA TYR A 31 7.36 13.39 -4.10
C TYR A 31 6.99 14.80 -3.63
N THR A 32 5.70 15.13 -3.53
CA THR A 32 5.26 16.32 -2.77
C THR A 32 4.00 15.96 -2.01
N ASP A 33 3.67 16.71 -0.95
CA ASP A 33 2.38 16.54 -0.25
C ASP A 33 1.18 16.73 -1.20
N GLU A 34 1.37 17.49 -2.29
CA GLU A 34 0.37 17.75 -3.33
C GLU A 34 0.29 16.62 -4.37
N HIS A 35 1.36 15.83 -4.54
CA HIS A 35 1.45 14.70 -5.47
C HIS A 35 2.06 13.48 -4.75
N PRO A 36 1.31 12.82 -3.85
CA PRO A 36 1.79 11.64 -3.17
C PRO A 36 1.97 10.49 -4.15
N ILE A 37 2.91 9.58 -3.86
CA ILE A 37 3.03 8.33 -4.61
C ILE A 37 1.76 7.50 -4.37
N THR A 38 1.02 7.20 -5.44
CA THR A 38 -0.17 6.37 -5.40
C THR A 38 0.12 4.99 -5.98
N MET A 39 -0.45 3.94 -5.38
CA MET A 39 -0.38 2.58 -5.92
C MET A 39 -1.55 1.75 -5.45
N ASN A 40 -1.92 0.69 -6.17
CA ASN A 40 -2.95 -0.24 -5.74
C ASN A 40 -2.28 -1.56 -5.36
N PRO A 41 -1.93 -1.77 -4.08
CA PRO A 41 -1.21 -2.97 -3.66
C PRO A 41 -2.10 -4.23 -3.69
N PHE A 42 -3.42 -4.05 -3.74
CA PHE A 42 -4.40 -5.14 -3.80
C PHE A 42 -4.61 -5.64 -5.23
N ALA A 43 -4.37 -4.81 -6.25
CA ALA A 43 -4.45 -5.18 -7.65
C ALA A 43 -3.31 -6.15 -8.03
N ILE A 44 -3.55 -7.44 -7.83
CA ILE A 44 -2.61 -8.51 -8.15
C ILE A 44 -3.25 -9.53 -9.08
N LYS A 45 -2.42 -10.27 -9.81
CA LYS A 45 -2.83 -11.47 -10.53
C LYS A 45 -2.80 -12.69 -9.61
N ARG A 46 -3.43 -13.79 -10.03
CA ARG A 46 -3.53 -15.01 -9.22
C ARG A 46 -2.15 -15.62 -8.92
N GLU A 47 -1.22 -15.49 -9.86
CA GLU A 47 0.14 -16.03 -9.78
C GLU A 47 1.01 -15.27 -8.76
N GLU A 48 0.66 -14.01 -8.47
CA GLU A 48 1.34 -13.16 -7.49
C GLU A 48 0.84 -13.40 -6.05
N LEU A 49 -0.27 -14.13 -5.89
CA LEU A 49 -0.87 -14.42 -4.59
C LEU A 49 -0.12 -15.55 -3.89
N ASN A 50 0.81 -15.16 -3.02
CA ASN A 50 1.64 -16.04 -2.21
C ASN A 50 1.75 -15.52 -0.76
N ILE A 51 2.46 -16.26 0.09
CA ILE A 51 2.63 -15.94 1.52
C ILE A 51 3.29 -14.56 1.72
N GLU A 52 4.25 -14.19 0.88
CA GLU A 52 4.93 -12.90 0.95
C GLU A 52 3.98 -11.75 0.62
N LYS A 53 3.13 -11.90 -0.41
CA LYS A 53 2.13 -10.90 -0.79
C LYS A 53 1.07 -10.72 0.30
N ILE A 54 0.59 -11.81 0.89
CA ILE A 54 -0.32 -11.76 2.04
C ILE A 54 0.35 -11.06 3.22
N GLY A 55 1.61 -11.41 3.54
CA GLY A 55 2.38 -10.78 4.62
C GLY A 55 2.58 -9.29 4.41
N PHE A 56 2.88 -8.87 3.18
CA PHE A 56 3.00 -7.46 2.81
C PHE A 56 1.69 -6.70 3.05
N LEU A 57 0.57 -7.21 2.53
CA LEU A 57 -0.74 -6.57 2.69
C LEU A 57 -1.20 -6.54 4.15
N LYS A 58 -0.91 -7.61 4.91
CA LYS A 58 -1.16 -7.65 6.36
C LYS A 58 -0.40 -6.53 7.05
N ASN A 59 0.90 -6.40 6.80
CA ASN A 59 1.72 -5.35 7.42
C ASN A 59 1.23 -3.95 7.05
N LEU A 60 0.81 -3.75 5.79
CA LEU A 60 0.21 -2.49 5.35
C LEU A 60 -1.07 -2.16 6.13
N VAL A 61 -2.01 -3.10 6.22
CA VAL A 61 -3.28 -2.91 6.94
C VAL A 61 -3.04 -2.69 8.44
N MET A 62 -2.12 -3.46 9.02
CA MET A 62 -1.73 -3.31 10.43
C MET A 62 -1.07 -1.97 10.69
N LEU A 63 -0.22 -1.47 9.78
CA LEU A 63 0.40 -0.15 9.89
C LEU A 63 -0.65 0.97 9.88
N ILE A 64 -1.66 0.89 9.02
CA ILE A 64 -2.76 1.87 8.98
C ILE A 64 -3.55 1.84 10.28
N TRP A 65 -3.88 0.64 10.78
CA TRP A 65 -4.71 0.49 11.98
C TRP A 65 -3.96 0.82 13.28
N LYS A 66 -2.71 0.39 13.41
CA LYS A 66 -1.95 0.49 14.67
C LYS A 66 -0.92 1.62 14.66
N GLY A 67 -0.54 2.13 13.50
CA GLY A 67 0.58 3.05 13.35
C GLY A 67 1.93 2.36 13.53
N THR A 68 3.01 3.13 13.41
CA THR A 68 4.40 2.63 13.45
C THR A 68 4.84 2.13 14.83
N GLN A 69 4.18 2.59 15.89
CA GLN A 69 4.50 2.27 17.29
C GLN A 69 3.38 1.48 17.98
N GLY A 70 2.31 1.12 17.26
CA GLY A 70 1.20 0.40 17.86
C GLY A 70 1.53 -1.07 18.09
N GLU A 71 1.04 -1.60 19.21
CA GLU A 71 1.17 -3.03 19.50
C GLU A 71 0.15 -3.84 18.69
N VAL A 72 0.65 -4.91 18.07
CA VAL A 72 -0.14 -5.90 17.34
C VAL A 72 -0.25 -7.15 18.18
N THR A 73 -1.47 -7.54 18.55
CA THR A 73 -1.68 -8.83 19.21
C THR A 73 -1.61 -9.98 18.19
N LYS A 74 -1.27 -11.19 18.65
CA LYS A 74 -1.29 -12.39 17.79
C LYS A 74 -2.67 -12.68 17.20
N THR A 75 -3.73 -12.31 17.92
CA THR A 75 -5.11 -12.48 17.46
C THR A 75 -5.42 -11.53 16.31
N GLU A 76 -5.01 -10.26 16.42
CA GLU A 76 -5.19 -9.27 15.34
C GLU A 76 -4.36 -9.62 14.11
N ASP A 77 -3.11 -10.03 14.29
CA ASP A 77 -2.24 -10.47 13.20
C ASP A 77 -2.89 -11.61 12.40
N ARG A 78 -3.36 -12.66 13.10
CA ARG A 78 -4.04 -13.79 12.47
C ARG A 78 -5.38 -13.40 11.84
N LEU A 79 -6.15 -12.51 12.49
CA LEU A 79 -7.44 -12.04 11.99
C LEU A 79 -7.28 -11.31 10.64
N ILE A 80 -6.33 -10.39 10.55
CA ILE A 80 -6.09 -9.64 9.31
C ILE A 80 -5.52 -10.56 8.22
N GLU A 81 -4.61 -11.48 8.57
CA GLU A 81 -4.12 -12.49 7.62
C GLU A 81 -5.25 -13.34 7.02
N GLN A 82 -6.17 -13.80 7.87
CA GLN A 82 -7.33 -14.58 7.45
C GLN A 82 -8.25 -13.78 6.53
N VAL A 83 -8.57 -12.53 6.88
CA VAL A 83 -9.48 -11.68 6.10
C VAL A 83 -8.90 -11.36 4.73
N ILE A 84 -7.60 -11.09 4.62
CA ILE A 84 -6.94 -10.84 3.33
C ILE A 84 -6.96 -12.11 2.47
N THR A 85 -6.67 -13.27 3.08
CA THR A 85 -6.71 -14.55 2.37
C THR A 85 -8.11 -14.85 1.84
N GLU A 86 -9.14 -14.72 2.68
CA GLU A 86 -10.52 -14.96 2.29
C GLU A 86 -11.02 -13.94 1.25
N TYR A 87 -10.60 -12.67 1.33
CA TYR A 87 -10.89 -11.65 0.33
C TYR A 87 -10.41 -12.06 -1.07
N PHE A 88 -9.17 -12.54 -1.19
CA PHE A 88 -8.67 -13.02 -2.48
C PHE A 88 -9.32 -14.31 -2.94
N ASP A 89 -9.69 -15.22 -2.04
CA ASP A 89 -10.46 -16.42 -2.39
C ASP A 89 -11.85 -16.05 -2.94
N GLU A 90 -12.52 -15.07 -2.35
CA GLU A 90 -13.80 -14.54 -2.83
C GLU A 90 -13.69 -13.94 -4.24
N TYR A 91 -12.57 -13.28 -4.55
CA TYR A 91 -12.31 -12.72 -5.88
C TYR A 91 -11.90 -13.80 -6.91
N PHE A 92 -10.88 -14.60 -6.61
CA PHE A 92 -10.30 -15.52 -7.58
C PHE A 92 -11.14 -16.78 -7.77
N MET A 93 -11.71 -17.32 -6.69
CA MET A 93 -12.42 -18.61 -6.70
C MET A 93 -13.93 -18.43 -6.83
N LYS A 94 -14.52 -17.51 -6.07
CA LYS A 94 -15.99 -17.37 -5.98
C LYS A 94 -16.58 -16.28 -6.87
N LYS A 95 -15.73 -15.39 -7.41
CA LYS A 95 -16.12 -14.28 -8.31
C LYS A 95 -17.19 -13.36 -7.70
N GLN A 96 -17.13 -13.16 -6.38
CA GLN A 96 -18.09 -12.31 -5.64
C GLN A 96 -17.62 -10.86 -5.47
N ILE A 97 -16.35 -10.59 -5.79
CA ILE A 97 -15.74 -9.27 -5.69
C ILE A 97 -15.49 -8.75 -7.11
N GLU A 98 -15.93 -7.53 -7.40
CA GLU A 98 -15.92 -6.97 -8.76
C GLU A 98 -14.49 -6.67 -9.25
N ASN A 99 -13.68 -6.03 -8.40
CA ASN A 99 -12.30 -5.66 -8.69
C ASN A 99 -11.42 -5.75 -7.44
N LEU A 100 -10.10 -5.75 -7.66
CA LEU A 100 -9.12 -5.75 -6.57
C LEU A 100 -8.64 -4.31 -6.30
N SER A 101 -8.97 -3.80 -5.12
CA SER A 101 -8.57 -2.46 -4.66
C SER A 101 -8.59 -2.40 -3.13
N PHE A 102 -8.01 -1.34 -2.55
CA PHE A 102 -8.20 -1.08 -1.13
C PHE A 102 -9.69 -0.86 -0.80
N ASN A 103 -10.44 -0.18 -1.68
CA ASN A 103 -11.86 0.08 -1.49
C ASN A 103 -12.68 -1.19 -1.29
N THR A 104 -12.58 -2.13 -2.22
CA THR A 104 -13.30 -3.42 -2.16
C THR A 104 -12.82 -4.28 -1.00
N PHE A 105 -11.52 -4.23 -0.64
CA PHE A 105 -11.02 -4.90 0.55
C PHE A 105 -11.64 -4.32 1.84
N TYR A 106 -11.70 -3.00 1.97
CA TYR A 106 -12.26 -2.33 3.14
C TYR A 106 -13.77 -2.61 3.29
N GLU A 107 -14.52 -2.59 2.19
CA GLU A 107 -15.94 -2.96 2.19
C GLU A 107 -16.14 -4.41 2.64
N TYR A 108 -15.33 -5.33 2.09
CA TYR A 108 -15.35 -6.74 2.45
C TYR A 108 -14.99 -6.96 3.92
N SER A 109 -13.89 -6.35 4.40
CA SER A 109 -13.37 -6.55 5.75
C SER A 109 -14.34 -6.06 6.82
N LYS A 110 -15.05 -4.94 6.56
CA LYS A 110 -16.11 -4.42 7.44
C LYS A 110 -17.24 -5.41 7.70
N VAL A 111 -17.54 -6.28 6.73
CA VAL A 111 -18.55 -7.32 6.88
C VAL A 111 -17.93 -8.58 7.47
N ARG A 112 -16.76 -8.98 6.97
CA ARG A 112 -16.16 -10.28 7.31
C ARG A 112 -15.51 -10.32 8.69
N ILE A 113 -14.83 -9.26 9.11
CA ILE A 113 -14.18 -9.22 10.44
C ILE A 113 -15.19 -9.46 11.58
N PRO A 114 -16.35 -8.76 11.65
CA PRO A 114 -17.36 -9.04 12.68
C PRO A 114 -17.86 -10.49 12.68
N GLN A 115 -17.95 -11.12 11.50
CA GLN A 115 -18.35 -12.53 11.38
C GLN A 115 -17.29 -13.44 11.99
N ILE A 116 -16.01 -13.27 11.64
CA ILE A 116 -14.90 -14.07 12.19
C ILE A 116 -14.83 -13.92 13.72
N ILE A 117 -14.99 -12.69 14.23
CA ILE A 117 -15.02 -12.42 15.67
C ILE A 117 -16.13 -13.22 16.35
N LYS A 118 -17.34 -13.22 15.78
CA LYS A 118 -18.48 -13.97 16.32
C LYS A 118 -18.28 -15.49 16.20
N GLU A 119 -17.78 -15.97 15.06
CA GLU A 119 -17.52 -17.40 14.80
C GLU A 119 -16.52 -18.00 15.79
N ASN A 120 -15.51 -17.22 16.20
CA ASN A 120 -14.40 -17.68 17.04
C ASN A 120 -14.48 -17.14 18.48
N ASN A 121 -15.54 -16.41 18.84
CA ASN A 121 -15.68 -15.72 20.14
C ASN A 121 -14.45 -14.88 20.52
N LEU A 122 -13.92 -14.12 19.55
CA LEU A 122 -12.76 -13.26 19.77
C LEU A 122 -13.14 -12.05 20.64
N ALA A 123 -12.21 -11.62 21.49
CA ALA A 123 -12.35 -10.44 22.33
C ALA A 123 -11.13 -9.52 22.17
N GLY A 124 -11.29 -8.24 22.53
CA GLY A 124 -10.20 -7.26 22.51
C GLY A 124 -9.89 -6.66 21.13
N ILE A 125 -10.75 -6.86 20.14
CA ILE A 125 -10.59 -6.28 18.79
C ILE A 125 -11.34 -4.95 18.70
N ASP A 126 -10.61 -3.85 18.54
CA ASP A 126 -11.21 -2.51 18.37
C ASP A 126 -11.60 -2.24 16.91
N LEU A 127 -12.81 -2.68 16.56
CA LEU A 127 -13.39 -2.45 15.23
C LEU A 127 -13.71 -0.98 14.96
N ALA A 128 -13.97 -0.19 16.00
CA ALA A 128 -14.27 1.22 15.81
C ALA A 128 -13.01 1.95 15.33
N SER A 129 -11.87 1.69 15.98
CA SER A 129 -10.55 2.18 15.56
C SER A 129 -10.19 1.69 14.16
N TYR A 130 -10.33 0.37 13.88
CA TYR A 130 -10.03 -0.19 12.56
C TYR A 130 -10.83 0.50 11.45
N ASN A 131 -12.16 0.59 11.62
CA ASN A 131 -13.04 1.21 10.63
C ASN A 131 -12.77 2.71 10.47
N TYR A 132 -12.49 3.41 11.56
CA TYR A 132 -12.23 4.84 11.54
C TYR A 132 -10.94 5.16 10.78
N LEU A 133 -9.84 4.46 11.07
CA LEU A 133 -8.53 4.75 10.48
C LEU A 133 -8.43 4.31 9.02
N LEU A 134 -8.97 3.15 8.66
CA LEU A 134 -8.94 2.70 7.26
C LEU A 134 -9.85 3.54 6.36
N LYS A 135 -10.84 4.24 6.92
CA LYS A 135 -11.74 5.12 6.16
C LYS A 135 -11.00 6.22 5.42
N ASP A 136 -9.87 6.69 5.93
CA ASP A 136 -9.09 7.76 5.30
C ASP A 136 -8.56 7.35 3.91
N PHE A 137 -8.32 6.05 3.69
CA PHE A 137 -7.85 5.49 2.42
C PHE A 137 -8.98 4.95 1.55
N TYR A 138 -10.21 4.95 2.06
CA TYR A 138 -11.40 4.54 1.32
C TYR A 138 -11.95 5.70 0.47
N LYS A 139 -12.78 5.38 -0.53
CA LYS A 139 -13.51 6.36 -1.35
C LYS A 139 -14.16 7.48 -0.52
N GLY A 140 -13.79 8.72 -0.79
CA GLY A 140 -14.21 9.93 -0.07
C GLY A 140 -13.37 10.26 1.18
N GLY A 141 -12.30 9.51 1.45
CA GLY A 141 -11.33 9.77 2.52
C GLY A 141 -10.22 10.73 2.08
N SER A 142 -9.42 11.21 3.04
CA SER A 142 -8.33 12.18 2.80
C SER A 142 -7.17 11.62 1.97
N HIS A 143 -7.00 10.31 1.94
CA HIS A 143 -5.95 9.56 1.25
C HIS A 143 -6.52 8.54 0.25
N GLU A 144 -7.72 8.79 -0.29
CA GLU A 144 -8.42 7.89 -1.22
C GLU A 144 -7.53 7.37 -2.35
N LEU A 145 -6.71 8.24 -2.95
CA LEU A 145 -5.91 7.90 -4.13
C LEU A 145 -4.68 7.03 -3.78
N THR A 146 -4.15 7.16 -2.55
CA THR A 146 -2.87 6.57 -2.14
C THR A 146 -2.81 5.06 -2.35
N LEU A 147 -3.91 4.34 -2.08
CA LEU A 147 -3.97 2.87 -2.13
C LEU A 147 -4.91 2.30 -3.21
N ASN A 148 -5.49 3.15 -4.07
CA ASN A 148 -6.50 2.75 -5.05
C ASN A 148 -6.12 3.04 -6.51
N GLU A 149 -5.12 3.87 -6.78
CA GLU A 149 -4.67 4.14 -8.15
C GLU A 149 -3.55 3.19 -8.56
N ASN A 150 -3.45 2.85 -9.84
CA ASN A 150 -2.27 2.14 -10.30
C ASN A 150 -1.07 3.09 -10.25
N LEU A 151 0.09 2.59 -9.82
CA LEU A 151 1.34 3.30 -10.05
C LEU A 151 1.43 3.55 -11.56
N ASP A 152 1.68 4.77 -12.00
CA ASP A 152 1.75 5.13 -13.42
C ASP A 152 2.75 4.19 -14.12
N THR A 153 2.27 3.13 -14.75
CA THR A 153 3.13 2.01 -15.22
C THR A 153 4.14 2.46 -16.26
N LYS A 154 3.90 3.63 -16.88
CA LYS A 154 4.88 4.35 -17.71
C LYS A 154 6.16 4.70 -16.97
N LEU A 155 6.17 4.61 -15.64
CA LEU A 155 7.37 4.76 -14.81
C LEU A 155 8.38 3.65 -15.08
N PHE A 156 7.93 2.41 -15.32
CA PHE A 156 8.83 1.26 -15.50
C PHE A 156 9.22 1.00 -16.96
N ASP A 157 8.64 1.73 -17.91
CA ASP A 157 9.09 1.72 -19.31
C ASP A 157 10.34 2.59 -19.51
N GLU A 158 10.76 3.33 -18.48
CA GLU A 158 11.87 4.26 -18.50
C GLU A 158 13.14 3.61 -17.95
N THR A 159 14.22 3.66 -18.72
CA THR A 159 15.51 3.06 -18.35
C THR A 159 16.29 3.90 -17.33
N PHE A 160 15.84 5.12 -17.04
CA PHE A 160 16.48 6.02 -16.09
C PHE A 160 15.42 6.78 -15.27
N ILE A 161 15.27 6.42 -14.00
CA ILE A 161 14.28 6.99 -13.10
C ILE A 161 14.99 7.63 -11.91
N VAL A 162 14.62 8.86 -11.57
CA VAL A 162 15.10 9.53 -10.36
C VAL A 162 13.92 9.83 -9.44
N PHE A 163 13.94 9.31 -8.22
CA PHE A 163 12.98 9.60 -7.16
C PHE A 163 13.53 10.69 -6.24
N GLU A 164 12.90 11.86 -6.23
CA GLU A 164 13.17 12.94 -5.29
C GLU A 164 12.43 12.67 -3.97
N ILE A 165 13.17 12.71 -2.86
CA ILE A 165 12.63 12.41 -1.53
C ILE A 165 12.88 13.51 -0.48
N ASP A 166 13.37 14.70 -0.84
CA ASP A 166 13.63 15.78 0.14
C ASP A 166 12.36 16.23 0.85
N SER A 167 11.23 16.21 0.17
CA SER A 167 9.90 16.46 0.75
C SER A 167 9.54 15.49 1.89
N ILE A 168 10.19 14.33 2.00
CA ILE A 168 10.04 13.38 3.12
C ILE A 168 10.89 13.78 4.34
N LYS A 169 11.93 14.62 4.18
CA LYS A 169 12.82 15.05 5.28
C LYS A 169 12.14 15.93 6.33
N GLY A 170 10.89 16.34 6.12
CA GLY A 170 10.08 17.14 7.06
C GLY A 170 9.34 16.34 8.13
N ALA A 171 9.23 15.01 8.02
CA ALA A 171 8.64 14.22 9.11
C ALA A 171 9.62 14.19 10.29
N PRO A 172 9.26 14.71 11.48
CA PRO A 172 10.18 14.73 12.60
C PRO A 172 10.57 13.29 12.95
N VAL A 173 11.84 12.96 12.76
CA VAL A 173 12.48 11.86 13.47
C VAL A 173 12.50 12.29 14.93
N LYS A 174 11.43 11.97 15.66
CA LYS A 174 11.48 12.02 17.12
C LYS A 174 12.41 10.89 17.54
N ALA A 175 13.69 11.25 17.65
CA ALA A 175 14.71 10.45 18.29
C ALA A 175 14.16 10.01 19.67
N ALA A 176 14.13 8.70 19.87
CA ALA A 176 14.04 8.08 21.19
C ALA A 176 15.46 7.76 21.65
#